data_AF-A0A4U9HBP6-F1
#
_entry.id   AF-A0A4U9HBP6-F1
#
_cell.length_a   1.000
_cell.length_b   1.000
_cell.length_c   1.000
_cell.angle_alpha   90.00
_cell.angle_beta   90.00
_cell.angle_gamma   90.00
#
_symmetry.space_group_name_H-M   'P 1'
#
loop_
_entity.id
_entity.type
_entity.pdbx_description
1 polymer ?
#
loop_
_entity_poly.entity_id
_entity_poly.type
_entity_poly.pdbx_seq_one_letter_code
_entity_poly.pdbx_strand_id
1 'polypeptide(L)'
;MRAAVPAELPVTVKVRLGWDSPQHSLEIADAVQQAGASELVVHGRTKEDGYKAERINWQAIGEIRRRLRIPVIANGEIWDYASARRCMDITGCDAVMLGRGALNVPNLSRVVKYNEPPMPWPQVVRLLQKYAHLEKQGDTGLYHVARIKQWLGYLRKEYAEAGDLFAQVRALKSSGEIAQAIAACAAAID
;
A
#
# COMPACT_ATOMS: atom_id res chain seq x y z
N MET A 1 22.53 -2.78 17.83
CA MET A 1 21.54 -3.13 16.79
C MET A 1 22.04 -2.76 15.38
N ARG A 2 22.34 -1.49 15.07
CA ARG A 2 22.89 -1.12 13.74
C ARG A 2 24.19 -1.83 13.37
N ALA A 3 25.09 -2.04 14.34
CA ALA A 3 26.37 -2.73 14.15
C ALA A 3 26.26 -4.23 13.84
N ALA A 4 25.07 -4.83 13.93
CA ALA A 4 24.86 -6.25 13.60
C ALA A 4 24.65 -6.51 12.10
N VAL A 5 24.59 -5.45 11.30
CA VAL A 5 24.39 -5.49 9.84
C VAL A 5 25.56 -4.77 9.18
N PRO A 6 26.13 -5.26 8.06
CA PRO A 6 27.14 -4.54 7.28
C PRO A 6 26.79 -3.05 7.04
N ALA A 7 27.81 -2.19 6.99
CA ALA A 7 27.64 -0.73 7.00
C ALA A 7 26.98 -0.20 5.72
N GLU A 8 27.21 -0.88 4.61
CA GLU A 8 26.67 -0.59 3.27
C GLU A 8 25.19 -1.00 3.11
N LEU A 9 24.69 -1.89 3.96
CA LEU A 9 23.31 -2.36 3.88
C LEU A 9 22.39 -1.44 4.74
N PRO A 10 21.30 -0.90 4.17
CA PRO A 10 20.42 0.00 4.91
C PRO A 10 19.63 -0.75 6.00
N VAL A 11 19.49 -0.10 7.15
CA VAL A 11 18.59 -0.56 8.23
C VAL A 11 17.51 0.48 8.41
N THR A 12 16.27 0.15 8.04
CA THR A 12 15.15 1.09 7.98
C THR A 12 14.13 0.80 9.07
N VAL A 13 13.41 1.80 9.57
CA VAL A 13 12.35 1.60 10.57
C VAL A 13 11.02 2.13 10.05
N LYS A 14 9.92 1.42 10.32
CA LYS A 14 8.55 1.87 10.04
C LYS A 14 7.76 2.00 11.33
N VAL A 15 7.20 3.18 11.58
CA VAL A 15 6.47 3.49 12.82
C VAL A 15 5.08 4.08 12.54
N ARG A 16 4.29 4.16 13.60
CA ARG A 16 3.11 5.03 13.75
C ARG A 16 3.50 6.23 14.62
N LEU A 17 2.62 7.23 14.74
CA LEU A 17 2.88 8.42 15.57
C LEU A 17 2.91 8.12 17.07
N GLY A 18 2.36 6.98 17.49
CA GLY A 18 2.30 6.55 18.88
C GLY A 18 1.25 5.45 19.06
N TRP A 19 0.93 5.14 20.31
CA TRP A 19 -0.04 4.10 20.65
C TRP A 19 -1.48 4.63 20.55
N ASP A 20 -1.91 5.42 21.52
CA ASP A 20 -3.20 6.10 21.67
C ASP A 20 -3.08 7.62 21.40
N SER A 21 -1.91 8.19 21.67
CA SER A 21 -1.57 9.60 21.47
C SER A 21 -0.30 9.79 20.62
N PRO A 22 -0.19 10.88 19.83
CA PRO A 22 1.03 11.23 19.09
C PRO A 22 2.09 11.96 19.93
N GLN A 23 1.86 12.16 21.24
CA GLN A 23 2.72 12.97 22.12
C GLN A 23 4.19 12.54 22.11
N HIS A 24 4.45 11.24 21.99
CA HIS A 24 5.81 10.66 21.95
C HIS A 24 6.38 10.48 20.53
N SER A 25 5.71 11.01 19.50
CA SER A 25 6.13 10.84 18.10
C SER A 25 7.57 11.32 17.84
N LEU A 26 7.97 12.44 18.46
CA LEU A 26 9.33 12.97 18.35
C LEU A 26 10.36 12.13 19.12
N GLU A 27 10.00 11.61 20.29
CA GLU A 27 10.86 10.71 21.06
C GLU A 27 11.12 9.40 20.31
N ILE A 28 10.08 8.82 19.70
CA ILE A 28 10.17 7.64 18.84
C ILE A 28 11.12 7.93 17.66
N ALA A 29 10.93 9.07 17.00
CA ALA A 29 11.77 9.48 15.87
C ALA A 29 13.25 9.67 16.27
N ASP A 30 13.50 10.31 17.41
CA ASP A 30 14.86 10.50 17.94
C ASP A 30 15.53 9.16 18.24
N ALA A 31 14.82 8.23 18.87
CA ALA A 31 15.33 6.90 19.18
C ALA A 31 15.77 6.14 17.92
N VAL A 32 15.00 6.23 16.82
CA VAL A 32 15.35 5.63 15.53
C VAL A 32 16.65 6.20 14.98
N GLN A 33 16.79 7.53 14.97
CA GLN A 33 17.99 8.18 14.46
C GLN A 33 19.22 7.88 15.33
N GLN A 34 19.08 7.95 16.65
CA GLN A 34 20.16 7.66 17.60
C GLN A 34 20.63 6.20 17.51
N ALA A 35 19.72 5.28 17.16
CA ALA A 35 20.06 3.88 16.91
C ALA A 35 20.86 3.67 15.60
N GLY A 36 20.99 4.70 14.75
CA GLY A 36 21.77 4.66 13.52
C GLY A 36 21.00 4.08 12.32
N ALA A 37 19.67 4.18 12.29
CA ALA A 37 18.86 3.78 11.14
C ALA A 37 19.16 4.66 9.90
N SER A 38 19.03 4.07 8.71
CA SER A 38 19.27 4.72 7.43
C SER A 38 18.12 5.63 7.00
N GLU A 39 16.88 5.28 7.34
CA GLU A 39 15.67 6.06 7.01
C GLU A 39 14.50 5.66 7.92
N LEU A 40 13.50 6.55 8.01
CA LEU A 40 12.30 6.36 8.82
C LEU A 40 11.03 6.52 7.98
N VAL A 41 10.21 5.47 7.93
CA VAL A 41 8.85 5.54 7.37
C VAL A 41 7.87 5.84 8.49
N VAL A 42 7.11 6.93 8.36
CA VAL A 42 6.10 7.32 9.36
C VAL A 42 4.71 7.17 8.77
N HIS A 43 3.92 6.27 9.36
CA HIS A 43 2.48 6.30 9.19
C HIS A 43 1.91 7.39 10.10
N GLY A 44 1.35 8.46 9.51
CA GLY A 44 0.73 9.60 10.19
C GLY A 44 -0.56 9.31 10.97
N ARG A 45 -0.65 8.18 11.68
CA ARG A 45 -1.75 7.80 12.59
C ARG A 45 -1.17 7.15 13.85
N THR A 46 -1.88 7.22 14.97
CA THR A 46 -1.57 6.38 16.15
C THR A 46 -2.02 4.94 15.90
N LYS A 47 -1.64 3.99 16.75
CA LYS A 47 -2.16 2.61 16.66
C LYS A 47 -3.67 2.58 16.83
N GLU A 48 -4.24 3.34 17.77
CA GLU A 48 -5.68 3.32 18.07
C GLU A 48 -6.56 3.99 17.01
N ASP A 49 -6.01 4.95 16.26
CA ASP A 49 -6.68 5.50 15.07
C ASP A 49 -6.96 4.42 14.00
N GLY A 50 -6.18 3.33 14.01
CA GLY A 50 -6.32 2.23 13.08
C GLY A 50 -6.15 2.68 11.64
N TYR A 51 -7.21 2.55 10.84
CA TYR A 51 -7.26 2.89 9.41
C TYR A 51 -8.34 3.94 9.07
N LYS A 52 -8.83 4.67 10.07
CA LYS A 52 -9.77 5.79 9.91
C LYS A 52 -9.12 6.90 9.10
N ALA A 53 -9.78 7.35 8.03
CA ALA A 53 -9.18 8.27 7.05
C ALA A 53 -9.05 9.68 7.64
N GLU A 54 -10.06 10.13 8.39
CA GLU A 54 -10.14 11.43 9.06
C GLU A 54 -9.06 11.64 10.14
N ARG A 55 -8.37 10.57 10.54
CA ARG A 55 -7.30 10.59 11.54
C ARG A 55 -5.90 10.75 10.95
N ILE A 56 -5.76 10.83 9.62
CA ILE A 56 -4.43 11.05 9.03
C ILE A 56 -3.91 12.43 9.42
N ASN A 57 -2.70 12.45 9.99
CA ASN A 57 -2.00 13.66 10.38
C ASN A 57 -0.66 13.73 9.63
N TRP A 58 -0.66 14.37 8.46
CA TRP A 58 0.55 14.62 7.69
C TRP A 58 1.41 15.72 8.31
N GLN A 59 0.82 16.69 9.01
CA GLN A 59 1.56 17.75 9.68
C GLN A 59 2.57 17.20 10.69
N ALA A 60 2.17 16.20 11.49
CA ALA A 60 3.06 15.51 12.43
C ALA A 60 4.24 14.81 11.74
N ILE A 61 4.04 14.26 10.53
CA ILE A 61 5.14 13.70 9.74
C ILE A 61 6.12 14.82 9.33
N GLY A 62 5.61 15.99 8.95
CA GLY A 62 6.44 17.14 8.61
C GLY A 62 7.21 17.73 9.79
N GLU A 63 6.68 17.64 11.01
CA GLU A 63 7.40 17.95 12.24
C GLU A 63 8.57 16.98 12.48
N ILE A 64 8.32 15.68 12.35
CA ILE A 64 9.38 14.65 12.44
C ILE A 64 10.46 14.89 11.38
N ARG A 65 10.07 15.12 10.11
CA ARG A 65 11.01 15.39 9.02
C ARG A 65 11.92 16.59 9.31
N ARG A 66 11.38 17.69 9.86
CA ARG A 66 12.18 18.87 10.21
C ARG A 66 13.15 18.63 11.37
N ARG A 67 12.85 17.66 12.24
CA ARG A 67 13.67 17.30 13.41
C ARG A 67 14.83 16.38 13.05
N LEU A 68 14.61 15.43 12.15
CA LEU A 68 15.60 14.40 11.79
C LEU A 68 16.57 14.87 10.69
N ARG A 69 17.75 14.24 10.66
CA ARG A 69 18.77 14.37 9.63
C ARG A 69 18.74 13.20 8.64
N ILE A 70 18.15 12.07 9.02
CA ILE A 70 17.92 10.93 8.13
C ILE A 70 16.66 11.15 7.27
N PRO A 71 16.57 10.55 6.06
CA PRO A 71 15.37 10.62 5.24
C PRO A 71 14.11 10.15 5.97
N VAL A 72 13.01 10.89 5.78
CA VAL A 72 11.69 10.54 6.29
C VAL A 72 10.75 10.28 5.12
N ILE A 73 10.07 9.14 5.16
CA ILE A 73 9.14 8.69 4.12
C ILE A 73 7.72 8.78 4.68
N ALA A 74 6.87 9.60 4.05
CA ALA A 74 5.49 9.78 4.47
C ALA A 74 4.60 8.59 4.06
N ASN A 75 3.73 8.13 4.96
CA ASN A 75 2.83 7.01 4.69
C ASN A 75 1.40 7.26 5.23
N GLY A 76 0.42 6.88 4.41
CA GLY A 76 -1.00 6.85 4.77
C GLY A 76 -1.85 7.84 3.98
N GLU A 77 -3.03 7.37 3.57
CA GLU A 77 -4.05 8.12 2.81
C GLU A 77 -3.57 8.74 1.48
N ILE A 78 -2.66 8.05 0.80
CA ILE A 78 -2.22 8.39 -0.57
C ILE A 78 -2.90 7.41 -1.53
N TRP A 79 -3.76 7.95 -2.38
CA TRP A 79 -4.70 7.20 -3.22
C TRP A 79 -4.59 7.53 -4.71
N ASP A 80 -4.07 8.71 -5.05
CA ASP A 80 -4.01 9.26 -6.40
C ASP A 80 -2.87 10.31 -6.48
N TYR A 81 -2.71 10.92 -7.65
CA TYR A 81 -1.72 11.99 -7.85
C TYR A 81 -1.95 13.19 -6.91
N ALA A 82 -3.19 13.63 -6.75
CA ALA A 82 -3.53 14.82 -5.97
C ALA A 82 -3.25 14.65 -4.46
N SER A 83 -3.64 13.51 -3.88
CA SER A 83 -3.35 13.16 -2.49
C SER A 83 -1.85 12.97 -2.23
N ALA A 84 -1.12 12.40 -3.19
CA ALA A 84 0.34 12.31 -3.08
C ALA A 84 1.00 13.69 -3.09
N ARG A 85 0.60 14.58 -4.01
CA ARG A 85 1.06 15.98 -4.05
C ARG A 85 0.78 16.69 -2.73
N ARG A 86 -0.46 16.65 -2.25
CA ARG A 86 -0.83 17.25 -0.96
C ARG A 86 -0.01 16.70 0.21
N CYS A 87 0.22 15.38 0.25
CA CYS A 87 1.04 14.75 1.28
C CYS A 87 2.48 15.28 1.23
N MET A 88 3.11 15.31 0.05
CA MET A 88 4.48 15.83 -0.11
C MET A 88 4.55 17.32 0.24
N ASP A 89 3.59 18.13 -0.19
CA ASP A 89 3.56 19.57 0.08
C ASP A 89 3.39 19.86 1.58
N ILE A 90 2.53 19.12 2.30
CA ILE A 90 2.29 19.30 3.75
C ILE A 90 3.47 18.78 4.59
N THR A 91 4.01 17.62 4.24
CA THR A 91 5.09 16.99 5.01
C THR A 91 6.47 17.59 4.70
N GLY A 92 6.63 18.12 3.48
CA GLY A 92 7.93 18.44 2.90
C GLY A 92 8.78 17.20 2.59
N CYS A 93 8.21 16.00 2.62
CA CYS A 93 8.89 14.77 2.21
C CYS A 93 8.87 14.66 0.68
N ASP A 94 9.98 14.21 0.10
CA ASP A 94 10.13 13.88 -1.33
C ASP A 94 9.90 12.39 -1.63
N ALA A 95 9.82 11.56 -0.57
CA ALA A 95 9.53 10.14 -0.64
C ALA A 95 8.22 9.79 0.09
N VAL A 96 7.44 8.91 -0.54
CA VAL A 96 6.18 8.40 0.01
C VAL A 96 6.09 6.87 -0.10
N MET A 97 5.45 6.24 0.88
CA MET A 97 5.14 4.80 0.85
C MET A 97 3.66 4.59 0.57
N LEU A 98 3.37 3.80 -0.45
CA LEU A 98 2.02 3.41 -0.86
C LEU A 98 1.66 2.03 -0.27
N GLY A 99 0.40 1.86 0.12
CA GLY A 99 -0.12 0.62 0.70
C GLY A 99 -1.41 0.18 0.02
N ARG A 100 -2.55 0.33 0.71
CA ARG A 100 -3.88 -0.05 0.20
C ARG A 100 -4.18 0.55 -1.19
N GLY A 101 -3.80 1.81 -1.43
CA GLY A 101 -3.98 2.46 -2.73
C GLY A 101 -3.36 1.71 -3.90
N ALA A 102 -2.23 1.01 -3.69
CA ALA A 102 -1.57 0.24 -4.75
C ALA A 102 -2.35 -1.05 -5.12
N LEU A 103 -3.23 -1.54 -4.24
CA LEU A 103 -4.16 -2.63 -4.56
C LEU A 103 -5.44 -2.10 -5.20
N ASN A 104 -5.89 -0.92 -4.80
CA ASN A 104 -7.00 -0.19 -5.40
C ASN A 104 -6.70 0.17 -6.86
N VAL A 105 -5.52 0.73 -7.14
CA VAL A 105 -5.05 1.15 -8.46
C VAL A 105 -3.69 0.47 -8.74
N PRO A 106 -3.64 -0.60 -9.54
CA PRO A 106 -2.41 -1.41 -9.68
C PRO A 106 -1.18 -0.66 -10.23
N ASN A 107 -1.38 0.41 -11.01
CA ASN A 107 -0.30 1.29 -11.50
C ASN A 107 -0.12 2.57 -10.65
N LEU A 108 -0.57 2.60 -9.39
CA LEU A 108 -0.57 3.82 -8.57
C LEU A 108 0.80 4.53 -8.51
N SER A 109 1.91 3.80 -8.57
CA SER A 109 3.24 4.41 -8.60
C SER A 109 3.46 5.30 -9.83
N ARG A 110 2.93 4.92 -11.00
CA ARG A 110 2.99 5.73 -12.23
C ARG A 110 2.02 6.90 -12.17
N VAL A 111 0.82 6.69 -11.62
CA VAL A 111 -0.15 7.75 -11.35
C VAL A 111 0.48 8.82 -10.45
N VAL A 112 1.12 8.42 -9.35
CA VAL A 112 1.75 9.35 -8.40
C VAL A 112 2.98 10.06 -8.99
N LYS A 113 3.84 9.34 -9.73
CA LYS A 113 5.08 9.93 -10.26
C LYS A 113 4.87 10.80 -11.50
N TYR A 114 3.96 10.41 -12.38
CA TYR A 114 3.85 10.95 -13.74
C TYR A 114 2.46 11.49 -14.07
N ASN A 115 1.53 11.49 -13.10
CA ASN A 115 0.13 11.85 -13.30
C ASN A 115 -0.53 11.07 -14.45
N GLU A 116 -0.12 9.80 -14.63
CA GLU A 116 -0.75 8.90 -15.58
C GLU A 116 -2.18 8.53 -15.14
N PRO A 117 -3.06 8.16 -16.08
CA PRO A 117 -4.37 7.64 -15.73
C PRO A 117 -4.25 6.33 -14.93
N PRO A 118 -5.22 6.03 -14.03
CA PRO A 118 -5.35 4.71 -13.42
C PRO A 118 -5.38 3.61 -14.48
N MET A 119 -4.82 2.44 -14.13
CA MET A 119 -4.74 1.29 -15.04
C MET A 119 -6.14 0.97 -15.57
N PRO A 120 -6.36 0.95 -16.90
CA PRO A 120 -7.66 0.61 -17.46
C PRO A 120 -8.10 -0.81 -17.06
N TRP A 121 -9.39 -1.01 -16.85
CA TRP A 121 -9.95 -2.29 -16.40
C TRP A 121 -9.47 -3.52 -17.20
N PRO A 122 -9.39 -3.49 -18.56
CA PRO A 122 -8.86 -4.64 -19.31
C PRO A 122 -7.43 -5.03 -18.93
N GLN A 123 -6.58 -4.06 -18.55
CA GLN A 123 -5.23 -4.35 -18.08
C GLN A 123 -5.23 -4.93 -16.66
N VAL A 124 -6.15 -4.48 -15.80
CA VAL A 124 -6.33 -5.04 -14.44
C VAL A 124 -6.75 -6.51 -14.52
N VAL A 125 -7.70 -6.85 -15.39
CA VAL A 125 -8.15 -8.23 -15.58
C VAL A 125 -7.02 -9.10 -16.14
N ARG A 126 -6.25 -8.62 -17.11
CA ARG A 126 -5.05 -9.33 -17.59
C ARG A 126 -4.02 -9.56 -16.48
N LEU A 127 -3.90 -8.63 -15.52
CA LEU A 127 -3.03 -8.82 -14.35
C LEU A 127 -3.58 -9.90 -13.40
N LEU A 128 -4.89 -9.92 -13.15
CA LEU A 128 -5.54 -10.98 -12.37
C LEU A 128 -5.41 -12.35 -13.04
N GLN A 129 -5.55 -12.41 -14.37
CA GLN A 129 -5.37 -13.64 -15.14
C GLN A 129 -3.95 -14.15 -15.01
N LYS A 130 -2.94 -13.29 -15.15
CA LYS A 130 -1.54 -13.66 -14.88
C LYS A 130 -1.36 -14.17 -13.47
N TYR A 131 -1.92 -13.48 -12.47
CA TYR A 131 -1.81 -13.88 -11.07
C TYR A 131 -2.40 -15.26 -10.80
N ALA A 132 -3.56 -15.58 -11.38
CA ALA A 132 -4.21 -16.88 -11.23
C ALA A 132 -3.38 -18.07 -11.76
N HIS A 133 -2.42 -17.82 -12.66
CA HIS A 133 -1.51 -18.83 -13.20
C HIS A 133 -0.16 -18.90 -12.47
N LEU A 134 0.10 -18.01 -11.51
CA LEU A 134 1.33 -18.08 -10.72
C LEU A 134 1.20 -19.15 -9.64
N GLU A 135 2.13 -20.09 -9.63
CA GLU A 135 2.22 -21.08 -8.55
C GLU A 135 2.62 -20.40 -7.24
N LYS A 136 1.98 -20.85 -6.15
CA LYS A 136 2.35 -20.44 -4.81
C LYS A 136 3.02 -21.61 -4.10
N GLN A 137 4.32 -21.49 -3.87
CA GLN A 137 5.05 -22.45 -3.04
C GLN A 137 4.40 -22.55 -1.65
N GLY A 138 4.08 -23.78 -1.24
CA GLY A 138 3.40 -24.10 0.01
C GLY A 138 1.89 -23.86 0.00
N ASP A 139 1.26 -23.75 -1.17
CA ASP A 139 -0.20 -23.64 -1.26
C ASP A 139 -0.88 -24.93 -0.78
N THR A 140 -1.82 -24.79 0.14
CA THR A 140 -2.66 -25.88 0.65
C THR A 140 -3.95 -26.05 -0.18
N GLY A 141 -4.09 -25.32 -1.30
CA GLY A 141 -5.12 -25.49 -2.32
C GLY A 141 -6.09 -24.32 -2.50
N LEU A 142 -6.09 -23.34 -1.59
CA LEU A 142 -7.08 -22.24 -1.54
C LEU A 142 -6.45 -20.85 -1.69
N TYR A 143 -5.16 -20.76 -1.99
CA TYR A 143 -4.47 -19.47 -2.07
C TYR A 143 -5.15 -18.51 -3.05
N HIS A 144 -5.39 -18.93 -4.29
CA HIS A 144 -5.99 -18.05 -5.31
C HIS A 144 -7.45 -17.72 -5.03
N VAL A 145 -8.20 -18.65 -4.41
CA VAL A 145 -9.56 -18.35 -3.92
C VAL A 145 -9.54 -17.19 -2.92
N ALA A 146 -8.64 -17.24 -1.94
CA ALA A 146 -8.55 -16.19 -0.93
C ALA A 146 -8.03 -14.86 -1.50
N ARG A 147 -6.95 -14.91 -2.30
CA ARG A 147 -6.24 -13.69 -2.73
C ARG A 147 -6.93 -12.95 -3.86
N ILE A 148 -7.55 -13.64 -4.81
CA ILE A 148 -8.32 -12.98 -5.88
C ILE A 148 -9.54 -12.28 -5.28
N LYS A 149 -10.30 -12.95 -4.40
CA LYS A 149 -11.43 -12.33 -3.71
C LYS A 149 -10.99 -11.14 -2.85
N GLN A 150 -9.88 -11.28 -2.13
CA GLN A 150 -9.31 -10.19 -1.34
C GLN A 150 -8.97 -8.99 -2.23
N TRP A 151 -8.26 -9.20 -3.34
CA TRP A 151 -7.83 -8.12 -4.22
C TRP A 151 -9.01 -7.45 -4.94
N LEU A 152 -9.99 -8.22 -5.44
CA LEU A 152 -11.24 -7.66 -5.95
C LEU A 152 -11.99 -6.81 -4.91
N GLY A 153 -11.89 -7.18 -3.63
CA GLY A 153 -12.39 -6.38 -2.51
C GLY A 153 -11.73 -5.00 -2.37
N TYR A 154 -10.48 -4.84 -2.80
CA TYR A 154 -9.80 -3.55 -2.94
C TYR A 154 -10.18 -2.84 -4.23
N LEU A 155 -10.11 -3.55 -5.37
CA LEU A 155 -10.35 -2.99 -6.71
C LEU A 155 -11.75 -2.38 -6.86
N ARG A 156 -12.78 -2.98 -6.24
CA ARG A 156 -14.17 -2.47 -6.30
C ARG A 156 -14.38 -1.08 -5.70
N LYS A 157 -13.36 -0.51 -5.05
CA LYS A 157 -13.38 0.88 -4.59
C LYS A 157 -13.12 1.88 -5.71
N GLU A 158 -12.45 1.45 -6.77
CA GLU A 158 -12.04 2.29 -7.92
C GLU A 158 -12.67 1.84 -9.24
N TYR A 159 -12.96 0.54 -9.38
CA TYR A 159 -13.49 -0.06 -10.61
C TYR A 159 -14.87 -0.65 -10.35
N ALA A 160 -15.89 -0.15 -11.05
CA ALA A 160 -17.26 -0.67 -10.93
C ALA A 160 -17.35 -2.13 -11.41
N GLU A 161 -16.63 -2.45 -12.49
CA GLU A 161 -16.53 -3.76 -13.12
C GLU A 161 -15.94 -4.83 -12.18
N ALA A 162 -15.08 -4.42 -11.23
CA ALA A 162 -14.59 -5.32 -10.20
C ALA A 162 -15.68 -5.77 -9.24
N GLY A 163 -16.75 -4.99 -9.07
CA GLY A 163 -17.94 -5.37 -8.31
C GLY A 163 -18.69 -6.55 -8.97
N ASP A 164 -18.88 -6.48 -10.29
CA ASP A 164 -19.54 -7.53 -11.06
C ASP A 164 -18.72 -8.82 -11.05
N LEU A 165 -17.41 -8.71 -11.30
CA LEU A 165 -16.52 -9.85 -11.25
C LEU A 165 -16.43 -10.45 -9.84
N PHE A 166 -16.41 -9.63 -8.80
CA PHE A 166 -16.45 -10.10 -7.42
C PHE A 166 -17.73 -10.89 -7.13
N ALA A 167 -18.89 -10.44 -7.61
CA ALA A 167 -20.16 -11.14 -7.42
C ALA A 167 -20.14 -12.54 -8.05
N GLN A 168 -19.56 -12.67 -9.25
CA GLN A 168 -19.42 -13.95 -9.95
C GLN A 168 -18.50 -14.92 -9.18
N VAL A 169 -17.36 -14.44 -8.70
CA VAL A 169 -16.36 -15.33 -8.08
C VAL A 169 -16.61 -15.61 -6.59
N ARG A 170 -17.45 -14.81 -5.91
CA ARG A 170 -17.63 -14.87 -4.45
C ARG A 170 -18.00 -16.27 -3.95
N ALA A 171 -18.83 -17.00 -4.69
CA ALA A 171 -19.32 -18.33 -4.30
C ALA A 171 -18.36 -19.49 -4.66
N LEU A 172 -17.41 -19.26 -5.57
CA LEU A 172 -16.49 -20.30 -6.07
C LEU A 172 -15.55 -20.79 -4.96
N LYS A 173 -15.26 -22.09 -4.94
CA LYS A 173 -14.55 -22.73 -3.81
C LYS A 173 -13.20 -23.34 -4.19
N SER A 174 -12.89 -23.42 -5.49
CA SER A 174 -11.62 -23.94 -5.97
C SER A 174 -10.82 -22.89 -6.76
N SER A 175 -9.50 -23.02 -6.72
CA SER A 175 -8.60 -22.15 -7.49
C SER A 175 -8.80 -22.31 -9.01
N GLY A 176 -9.19 -23.50 -9.49
CA GLY A 176 -9.51 -23.75 -10.90
C GLY A 176 -10.74 -23.00 -11.39
N GLU A 177 -11.84 -23.02 -10.62
CA GLU A 177 -13.05 -22.25 -10.95
C GLU A 177 -12.76 -20.74 -10.98
N ILE A 178 -11.97 -20.25 -10.01
CA ILE A 178 -11.56 -18.84 -9.98
C ILE A 178 -10.77 -18.49 -11.24
N ALA A 179 -9.77 -19.29 -11.61
CA ALA A 179 -8.96 -19.04 -12.80
C ALA A 179 -9.81 -19.03 -14.09
N GLN A 180 -10.76 -19.96 -14.22
CA GLN A 180 -11.69 -20.01 -15.34
C GLN A 180 -12.59 -18.76 -15.42
N ALA A 181 -13.14 -18.32 -14.29
CA ALA A 181 -13.97 -17.10 -14.25
C ALA A 181 -13.18 -15.84 -14.64
N ILE A 182 -11.94 -15.71 -14.15
CA ILE A 182 -11.06 -14.60 -14.54
C ILE A 182 -10.71 -14.68 -16.04
N ALA A 183 -10.43 -15.87 -16.57
CA ALA A 183 -10.15 -16.05 -17.99
C ALA A 183 -11.35 -15.71 -18.89
N ALA A 184 -12.57 -16.08 -18.49
CA ALA A 184 -13.79 -15.74 -19.19
C ALA A 184 -14.03 -14.21 -19.21
N CYS A 185 -13.76 -13.53 -18.09
CA CYS A 185 -13.80 -12.07 -18.04
C CYS A 185 -12.76 -11.42 -18.97
N ALA A 186 -11.54 -11.96 -19.02
CA ALA A 186 -10.49 -11.48 -19.92
C ALA A 186 -10.87 -11.62 -21.39
N ALA A 187 -11.52 -12.73 -21.78
CA ALA A 187 -11.96 -12.95 -23.16
C ALA A 187 -13.13 -12.06 -23.58
N ALA A 188 -13.93 -11.54 -22.63
CA ALA A 188 -15.09 -10.70 -22.91
C ALA A 188 -14.76 -9.20 -23.09
N ILE A 189 -13.52 -8.80 -22.78
CA ILE A 189 -13.06 -7.41 -22.80
C ILE A 189 -11.92 -7.16 -23.81
N ASP A 190 -11.52 -8.20 -24.53
CA ASP A 190 -10.69 -8.12 -25.75
C ASP A 190 -11.59 -7.88 -26.97
#